data_AF-A0A943NIF8-F1
#
_entry.id   AF-A0A943NIF8-F1
#
_cell.length_a   1.000
_cell.length_b   1.000
_cell.length_c   1.000
_cell.angle_alpha   90.00
_cell.angle_beta   90.00
_cell.angle_gamma   90.00
#
_symmetry.space_group_name_H-M   'P 1'
#
loop_
_entity.id
_entity.type
_entity.pdbx_description
1 polymer ?
#
loop_
_entity_poly.entity_id
_entity_poly.type
_entity_poly.pdbx_seq_one_letter_code
_entity_poly.pdbx_strand_id
1 'polypeptide(L)' 'MLDTSLQPAQISAGEAQMLAGMNTKEVFGWVMGKLAEDDELLTVAVADYGRRLNLDRFRELRPDGYIQCGIAEQNLIE' A
#
# COMPACT_ATOMS: atom_id res chain seq x y z
N MET A 1 -24.89 -6.97 2.63
CA MET A 1 -24.69 -6.16 1.41
C MET A 1 -23.19 -5.97 1.26
N LEU A 2 -22.55 -6.73 0.37
CA LEU A 2 -21.15 -6.55 -0.01
C LEU A 2 -21.15 -6.69 -1.52
N ASP A 3 -21.66 -5.67 -2.19
CA ASP A 3 -21.49 -5.48 -3.63
C ASP A 3 -21.02 -4.03 -3.84
N THR A 4 -19.86 -3.75 -3.27
CA THR A 4 -18.98 -2.73 -3.80
C THR A 4 -17.96 -3.50 -4.62
N SER A 5 -18.34 -3.87 -5.85
CA SER A 5 -17.37 -4.23 -6.88
C SER A 5 -16.35 -3.10 -6.94
N LEU A 6 -15.19 -3.28 -6.30
CA LEU A 6 -14.05 -2.36 -6.37
C LEU A 6 -13.74 -2.20 -7.86
N GLN A 7 -14.12 -1.05 -8.42
CA GLN A 7 -13.65 -0.67 -9.75
C GLN A 7 -12.13 -0.70 -9.67
N PRO A 8 -11.43 -1.48 -10.52
CA PRO A 8 -9.99 -1.57 -10.44
C PRO A 8 -9.42 -0.15 -10.53
N ALA A 9 -8.58 0.22 -9.55
CA ALA A 9 -7.94 1.52 -9.53
C ALA A 9 -7.16 1.70 -10.84
N GLN A 10 -7.71 2.51 -11.75
CA GLN A 10 -7.09 2.75 -13.04
C GLN A 10 -5.96 3.77 -12.88
N ILE A 11 -4.86 3.54 -13.57
CA ILE A 11 -3.77 4.51 -13.68
C ILE A 11 -3.87 5.19 -15.05
N SER A 12 -3.74 6.51 -15.04
CA SER A 12 -3.65 7.32 -16.25
C SER A 12 -2.32 7.10 -16.97
N ALA A 13 -2.25 7.50 -18.24
CA ALA A 13 -0.99 7.48 -18.99
C ALA A 13 0.11 8.33 -18.32
N GLY A 14 -0.26 9.45 -17.69
CA GLY A 14 0.68 10.30 -16.94
C GLY A 14 1.24 9.60 -15.71
N GLU A 15 0.39 8.92 -14.93
CA GLU A 15 0.82 8.12 -13.79
C GLU A 15 1.69 6.95 -14.24
N ALA A 16 1.32 6.25 -15.33
CA ALA A 16 2.12 5.16 -15.87
C ALA A 16 3.53 5.64 -16.26
N GLN A 17 3.65 6.80 -16.91
CA GLN A 17 4.94 7.38 -17.29
C GLN A 17 5.77 7.80 -16.07
N MET A 18 5.12 8.34 -15.03
CA MET A 18 5.78 8.65 -13.76
C MET A 18 6.30 7.39 -13.06
N LEU A 19 5.46 6.35 -12.95
CA LEU A 19 5.81 5.08 -12.31
C LEU A 19 6.95 4.36 -13.04
N ALA A 20 7.04 4.49 -14.37
CA ALA A 20 8.13 3.92 -15.15
C ALA A 20 9.52 4.48 -14.78
N GLY A 21 9.58 5.68 -14.18
CA GLY A 21 10.83 6.29 -13.70
C GLY A 21 11.20 5.94 -12.25
N MET A 22 10.32 5.23 -11.53
CA MET A 22 10.48 4.92 -10.11
C MET A 22 11.09 3.53 -9.90
N ASN A 23 11.76 3.33 -8.78
CA ASN A 23 12.17 1.98 -8.36
C ASN A 23 10.97 1.19 -7.83
N THR A 24 11.10 -0.14 -7.73
CA THR A 24 9.99 -1.02 -7.35
C THR A 24 9.41 -0.74 -5.97
N LYS A 25 10.20 -0.24 -5.01
CA LYS A 25 9.73 0.09 -3.65
C LYS A 25 8.93 1.39 -3.64
N GLU A 26 9.36 2.37 -4.45
CA GLU A 26 8.62 3.61 -4.67
C GLU A 26 7.27 3.33 -5.35
N VAL A 27 7.27 2.50 -6.39
CA VAL A 27 6.04 2.07 -7.08
C VAL A 27 5.11 1.36 -6.10
N PHE A 28 5.62 0.43 -5.28
CA PHE A 28 4.82 -0.25 -4.28
C PHE A 28 4.17 0.72 -3.30
N GLY A 29 4.96 1.62 -2.68
CA GLY A 29 4.44 2.61 -1.73
C GLY A 29 3.37 3.53 -2.34
N TRP A 30 3.59 3.98 -3.57
CA TRP A 30 2.63 4.80 -4.31
C TRP A 30 1.33 4.04 -4.58
N VAL A 31 1.41 2.81 -5.06
CA VAL A 31 0.23 1.97 -5.35
C VAL A 31 -0.57 1.70 -4.10
N MET A 32 0.09 1.36 -2.98
CA MET A 32 -0.62 1.16 -1.71
C MET A 32 -1.30 2.44 -1.24
N GLY A 33 -0.64 3.59 -1.37
CA GLY A 33 -1.25 4.90 -1.07
C GLY A 33 -2.49 5.18 -1.91
N LYS A 34 -2.47 4.89 -3.22
CA LYS A 34 -3.62 5.08 -4.11
C LYS A 34 -4.77 4.11 -3.79
N LEU A 35 -4.48 2.83 -3.55
CA LEU A 35 -5.52 1.85 -3.15
C LEU A 35 -6.18 2.21 -1.82
N ALA A 36 -5.41 2.77 -0.89
CA ALA A 36 -5.92 3.26 0.38
C ALA A 36 -6.81 4.51 0.27
N GLU A 37 -6.98 5.12 -0.90
CA GLU A 37 -7.98 6.19 -1.06
C GLU A 37 -9.39 5.60 -1.12
N ASP A 38 -9.53 4.42 -1.75
CA ASP A 38 -10.82 3.81 -2.07
C ASP A 38 -11.17 2.58 -1.20
N ASP A 39 -10.21 1.98 -0.51
CA ASP A 39 -10.42 0.80 0.34
C ASP A 39 -10.11 1.11 1.81
N GLU A 40 -11.15 1.23 2.62
CA GLU A 40 -11.07 1.47 4.07
C GLU A 40 -10.60 0.24 4.86
N LEU A 41 -10.74 -0.96 4.32
CA LEU A 41 -10.37 -2.21 4.98
C LEU A 41 -8.96 -2.67 4.61
N LEU A 42 -8.33 -2.02 3.62
CA LEU A 42 -6.97 -2.35 3.20
C LEU A 42 -5.98 -2.22 4.35
N THR A 43 -5.29 -3.33 4.63
CA THR A 43 -4.29 -3.43 5.71
C THR A 43 -2.95 -3.84 5.11
N VAL A 44 -1.87 -3.21 5.58
CA VAL A 44 -0.48 -3.53 5.24
C VAL A 44 0.27 -3.87 6.51
N ALA A 45 0.67 -5.14 6.61
CA ALA A 45 1.54 -5.62 7.67
C ALA A 45 2.99 -5.72 7.16
N VAL A 46 3.96 -5.25 7.95
CA VAL A 46 5.38 -5.25 7.59
C VAL A 46 6.23 -5.80 8.74
N ALA A 47 7.32 -6.50 8.40
CA ALA A 47 8.33 -6.96 9.35
C ALA A 47 9.67 -6.26 9.07
N ASP A 48 10.05 -5.32 9.93
CA ASP A 48 11.32 -4.55 9.97
C ASP A 48 11.77 -3.85 8.67
N TYR A 49 10.96 -3.89 7.61
CA TYR A 49 11.27 -3.30 6.31
C TYR A 49 10.42 -2.08 5.96
N GLY A 50 9.47 -1.71 6.83
CA GLY A 50 8.43 -0.72 6.54
C GLY A 50 8.93 0.64 6.08
N ARG A 51 10.01 1.17 6.68
CA ARG A 51 10.57 2.48 6.31
C ARG A 51 11.18 2.52 4.90
N ARG A 52 11.45 1.36 4.30
CA ARG A 52 12.05 1.24 2.96
C ARG A 52 11.01 1.05 1.86
N LEU A 53 9.73 0.95 2.22
CA LEU A 53 8.63 0.69 1.28
C LEU A 53 7.81 1.94 0.93
N ASN A 54 8.24 3.12 1.38
CA ASN A 54 7.64 4.42 1.05
C ASN A 54 6.12 4.48 1.28
N LEU A 55 5.67 3.94 2.42
CA LEU A 55 4.26 3.80 2.80
C LEU A 55 3.69 5.03 3.54
N ASP A 56 4.33 6.20 3.46
CA ASP A 56 3.93 7.38 4.24
C ASP A 56 2.48 7.80 3.90
N ARG A 57 2.15 7.90 2.61
CA ARG A 57 0.78 8.20 2.15
C ARG A 57 -0.24 7.16 2.61
N PHE A 58 0.10 5.87 2.55
CA PHE A 58 -0.77 4.80 3.05
C PHE A 58 -1.04 4.98 4.56
N ARG A 59 0.00 5.24 5.35
CA ARG A 59 -0.09 5.41 6.81
C ARG A 59 -0.90 6.65 7.21
N GLU A 60 -0.82 7.73 6.43
CA GLU A 60 -1.65 8.91 6.63
C GLU A 60 -3.14 8.61 6.39
N LEU A 61 -3.46 7.84 5.36
CA LEU A 61 -4.84 7.50 4.99
C LEU A 61 -5.43 6.37 5.84
N ARG A 62 -4.60 5.42 6.27
CA ARG A 62 -4.97 4.18 6.97
C ARG A 62 -4.03 3.94 8.16
N PRO A 63 -4.06 4.79 9.20
CA PRO A 63 -3.18 4.63 10.36
C PRO A 63 -3.43 3.29 11.08
N ASP A 64 -4.70 2.88 11.22
CA ASP A 64 -5.08 1.63 11.87
C ASP A 64 -4.86 0.40 10.96
N GLY A 65 -4.75 0.61 9.64
CA GLY A 65 -4.45 -0.43 8.65
C GLY A 65 -2.96 -0.68 8.47
N TYR A 66 -2.07 0.03 9.17
CA TYR A 66 -0.63 -0.19 9.08
C TYR A 66 -0.11 -0.94 10.32
N ILE A 67 0.38 -2.16 10.12
CA ILE A 67 0.86 -3.03 11.21
C ILE A 67 2.37 -3.22 11.07
N GLN A 68 3.13 -2.83 12.10
CA GLN A 68 4.56 -3.08 12.17
C GLN A 68 4.83 -4.22 13.16
N CYS A 69 5.30 -5.35 12.65
CA CYS A 69 5.55 -6.55 13.43
C CYS A 69 6.99 -6.64 13.99
N GLY A 70 7.90 -5.74 13.58
CA GLY A 70 9.33 -5.84 13.93
C GLY A 70 10.00 -6.99 13.19
N ILE A 71 11.08 -7.56 13.72
CA ILE A 71 11.78 -8.71 13.11
C ILE A 71 11.03 -10.00 13.48
N ALA A 72 9.85 -10.15 12.89
CA ALA A 72 8.92 -11.23 13.16
C ALA A 72 8.18 -11.64 11.89
N GLU A 73 8.93 -11.93 10.83
CA GLU A 73 8.39 -12.36 9.53
C GLU A 73 7.51 -13.61 9.65
N GLN A 74 7.81 -14.52 10.59
CA GLN A 74 6.99 -15.71 10.83
C GLN A 74 5.61 -15.33 11.40
N ASN A 75 5.57 -14.45 12.41
CA ASN A 75 4.32 -13.92 12.98
C ASN A 75 3.52 -13.05 12.01
N LEU A 76 4.12 -12.61 10.90
CA LEU A 76 3.41 -11.86 9.86
C LEU A 76 2.46 -12.77 9.06
N ILE A 77 2.79 -14.06 8.97
CA ILE A 77 2.11 -15.03 8.10
C ILE A 77 1.32 -16.06 8.90
N GLU A 78 1.83 -16.47 10.06
CA GLU A 78 1.21 -17.45 10.98
C GLU A 78 0.17 -16.82 11.91
#